data_AF-A0A5E5A2J6-F1
#
_entry.id   AF-A0A5E5A2J6-F1
#
_cell.length_a   1.000
_cell.length_b   1.000
_cell.length_c   1.000
_cell.angle_alpha   90.00
_cell.angle_beta   90.00
_cell.angle_gamma   90.00
#
_symmetry.space_group_name_H-M   'P 1'
#
loop_
_entity.id
_entity.type
_entity.pdbx_description
1 polymer ?
#
loop_
_entity_poly.entity_id
_entity_poly.type
_entity_poly.pdbx_seq_one_letter_code
_entity_poly.pdbx_strand_id
1 'polypeptide(L)' 'MSMCKGTRNGSSCGMLLYRCVRCGHVGCNQVSNSACSNMGFNTGRCVRCGNSQTERIR' A
#
# COMPACT_ATOMS: atom_id res chain seq x y z
N MET A 1 6.22 -8.09 -12.00
CA MET A 1 5.08 -7.20 -11.70
C MET A 1 4.83 -7.24 -10.21
N SER A 2 5.28 -6.21 -9.50
CA SER A 2 5.18 -6.12 -8.04
C SER A 2 3.75 -5.76 -7.63
N MET A 3 2.85 -6.73 -7.67
CA MET A 3 1.45 -6.57 -7.27
C MET A 3 1.30 -6.83 -5.77
N CYS A 4 0.55 -5.96 -5.09
CA CYS A 4 0.23 -6.17 -3.69
C CYS A 4 -0.59 -7.46 -3.57
N LYS A 5 -0.09 -8.47 -2.85
CA LYS A 5 -0.83 -9.70 -2.55
C LYS A 5 -1.77 -9.49 -1.36
N GLY A 6 -2.61 -8.46 -1.43
CA GLY A 6 -3.65 -8.26 -0.45
C GLY A 6 -4.88 -9.09 -0.80
N THR A 7 -5.56 -9.62 0.21
CA THR A 7 -6.88 -10.23 0.07
C THR A 7 -7.93 -9.24 0.54
N ARG A 8 -8.94 -8.99 -0.29
CA ARG A 8 -10.16 -8.24 0.07
C ARG A 8 -11.34 -9.21 0.03
N ASN A 9 -11.89 -9.56 1.19
CA ASN A 9 -13.06 -10.43 1.27
C ASN A 9 -12.92 -11.74 0.44
N GLY A 10 -11.74 -12.38 0.51
CA GLY A 10 -11.43 -13.61 -0.25
C GLY A 10 -10.91 -13.41 -1.68
N SER A 11 -10.98 -12.20 -2.24
CA SER A 11 -10.50 -11.89 -3.59
C SER A 11 -9.11 -11.25 -3.59
N SER A 12 -8.25 -11.68 -4.52
CA SER A 12 -6.93 -11.10 -4.78
C SER A 12 -7.08 -9.62 -5.18
N CYS A 13 -6.68 -8.73 -4.29
CA CYS A 13 -6.70 -7.30 -4.53
C CYS A 13 -5.38 -6.90 -5.21
N GLY A 14 -5.39 -6.95 -6.55
CA GLY A 14 -4.26 -6.62 -7.41
C GLY A 14 -3.98 -5.12 -7.46
N MET A 15 -3.55 -4.56 -6.34
CA MET A 15 -3.24 -3.13 -6.22
C MET A 15 -1.74 -2.87 -6.39
N LEU A 16 -1.40 -1.63 -6.75
CA LEU A 16 -0.01 -1.21 -6.90
C LEU A 16 0.70 -1.14 -5.55
N LEU A 17 1.93 -1.64 -5.54
CA LEU A 17 2.81 -1.59 -4.38
C LEU A 17 3.52 -0.23 -4.33
N TYR A 18 3.57 0.36 -3.14
CA TYR A 18 4.29 1.61 -2.91
C TYR A 18 5.37 1.39 -1.85
N ARG A 19 6.44 2.16 -1.92
CA ARG A 19 7.52 2.22 -0.92
C ARG A 19 7.60 3.62 -0.35
N CYS A 20 7.64 3.74 0.96
CA CYS A 20 7.85 5.01 1.61
C CYS A 20 9.32 5.38 1.47
N VAL A 21 9.60 6.55 0.90
CA VAL A 21 10.98 7.03 0.72
C VAL A 21 11.65 7.27 2.07
N ARG A 22 10.87 7.68 3.07
CA ARG A 22 11.38 8.12 4.37
C ARG A 22 11.72 6.99 5.33
N CYS A 23 10.90 5.95 5.38
CA CYS A 23 11.07 4.83 6.31
C CYS A 23 11.31 3.48 5.61
N GLY A 24 11.34 3.44 4.28
CA GLY A 24 11.52 2.21 3.50
C GLY A 24 10.33 1.24 3.54
N HIS A 25 9.26 1.58 4.27
CA HIS A 25 8.11 0.70 4.42
C HIS A 25 7.40 0.46 3.08
N VAL A 26 7.07 -0.79 2.80
CA VAL A 26 6.42 -1.20 1.55
C VAL A 26 5.02 -1.74 1.83
N GLY A 27 4.06 -1.37 1.01
CA GLY A 27 2.71 -1.94 1.08
C GLY A 27 1.75 -1.31 0.07
N CYS A 28 0.47 -1.71 0.10
CA CYS A 28 -0.50 -1.18 -0.85
C CYS A 28 -0.92 0.24 -0.45
N ASN A 29 -1.15 1.11 -1.43
CA ASN A 29 -1.81 2.40 -1.22
C ASN A 29 -3.29 2.28 -1.51
N GLN A 30 -4.11 2.42 -0.47
CA GLN A 30 -5.56 2.36 -0.60
C GLN A 30 -6.18 3.73 -0.31
N VAL A 31 -7.21 4.06 -1.07
CA VAL A 31 -8.01 5.29 -0.90
C VAL A 31 -9.17 5.06 0.10
N SER A 32 -9.44 3.81 0.47
CA SER A 32 -10.53 3.45 1.37
C SER A 32 -10.13 2.29 2.30
N ASN A 33 -10.49 2.41 3.59
CA ASN A 33 -10.01 1.58 4.70
C ASN A 33 -10.35 0.08 4.59
N SER A 34 -11.17 -0.32 3.62
CA SER A 34 -11.74 -1.66 3.51
C SER A 34 -11.29 -2.41 2.23
N ALA A 35 -10.19 -1.96 1.59
CA ALA A 35 -9.85 -2.37 0.23
C ALA A 35 -8.88 -3.55 0.08
N CYS A 36 -7.95 -3.79 1.01
CA CYS A 36 -6.92 -4.82 0.83
C CYS A 36 -6.27 -5.20 2.18
N SER A 37 -5.99 -6.48 2.43
CA SER A 37 -5.03 -6.87 3.49
C SER A 37 -3.60 -6.43 3.09
N ASN A 38 -2.73 -6.04 4.04
CA ASN A 38 -1.42 -5.39 3.82
C ASN A 38 -1.46 -3.90 3.38
N MET A 39 -2.23 -3.11 4.11
CA MET A 39 -2.30 -1.65 3.96
C MET A 39 -0.96 -1.02 4.40
N GLY A 40 -0.14 -0.57 3.45
CA GLY A 40 1.09 0.18 3.74
C GLY A 40 0.87 1.69 3.75
N PHE A 41 -0.16 2.15 3.04
CA PHE A 41 -0.48 3.57 2.90
C PHE A 41 -1.99 3.80 2.92
N ASN A 42 -2.39 4.88 3.57
CA ASN A 42 -3.76 5.37 3.64
C ASN A 42 -3.82 6.72 2.92
N THR A 43 -4.51 6.77 1.78
CA THR A 43 -4.66 7.98 0.96
C THR A 43 -3.31 8.63 0.60
N GLY A 44 -2.32 7.81 0.24
CA GLY A 44 -0.96 8.26 -0.08
C GLY A 44 -0.05 8.51 1.11
N ARG A 45 -0.52 8.28 2.34
CA ARG A 45 0.25 8.51 3.57
C ARG A 45 0.66 7.18 4.21
N CYS A 46 1.96 7.01 4.44
CA CYS A 46 2.53 5.80 5.03
C CYS A 46 1.98 5.58 6.44
N VAL A 47 1.41 4.41 6.70
CA VAL A 47 0.82 4.11 8.02
C VAL A 47 1.87 3.92 9.11
N ARG A 48 3.12 3.58 8.73
CA ARG A 48 4.23 3.37 9.66
C ARG A 48 4.85 4.67 10.17
N CYS A 49 5.15 5.59 9.25
CA CYS A 49 5.89 6.81 9.57
C CYS A 49 5.10 8.10 9.30
N GLY A 50 3.85 7.99 8.86
CA GLY A 50 2.96 9.13 8.62
C GLY A 50 3.34 10.01 7.43
N ASN A 51 4.31 9.59 6.62
CA ASN A 51 4.85 10.39 5.52
C ASN A 51 4.08 10.20 4.21
N SER A 52 3.88 11.27 3.46
CA SER A 52 3.12 11.27 2.20
C SER A 52 3.98 10.97 0.96
N GLN A 53 5.30 10.90 1.12
CA GLN A 53 6.25 10.69 0.04
C GLN A 53 6.44 9.19 -0.19
N THR A 54 5.95 8.74 -1.34
CA THR A 54 5.89 7.32 -1.70
C THR A 54 6.36 7.13 -3.13
N GLU A 55 7.01 6.01 -3.37
CA GLU A 55 7.55 5.62 -4.67
C GLU A 55 6.81 4.37 -5.13
N ARG A 56 6.35 4.37 -6.38
CA ARG A 56 5.60 3.24 -6.94
C ARG A 56 6.57 2.14 -7.37
N ILE A 57 6.43 0.96 -6.78
CA ILE A 57 7.20 -0.23 -7.17
C ILE A 57 6.41 -0.92 -8.29
N ARG A 58 6.98 -1.01 -9.50
CA ARG A 58 6.39 -1.73 -10.64
C ARG A 58 6.84 -3.20 -10.68
#